data_AF-A0A7Y1VJS1-F1
#
_entry.id   AF-A0A7Y1VJS1-F1
#
_cell.length_a   1.000
_cell.length_b   1.000
_cell.length_c   1.000
_cell.angle_alpha   90.00
_cell.angle_beta   90.00
_cell.angle_gamma   90.00
#
_symmetry.space_group_name_H-M   'P 1'
#
loop_
_entity.id
_entity.type
_entity.pdbx_description
1 polymer ?
#
loop_
_entity_poly.entity_id
_entity_poly.type
_entity_poly.pdbx_seq_one_letter_code
_entity_poly.pdbx_strand_id
1 'polypeptide(L)'
;VYNASQFLQDPELQERVFYTNMTRNKWILRRDIARFQGKRIKGVQISESGILAAAHLAGAGNVKRFLRSYGQTDTCDAYGTSISLYIKKFGGYDLSGIRPKRNPKI
;
A
#
# COMPACT_ATOMS: atom_id res chain seq x y z
N VAL A 1 1.31 -20.90 1.14
CA VAL A 1 0.89 -21.15 2.53
C VAL A 1 -0.21 -22.18 2.49
N TYR A 2 -0.01 -23.35 3.11
CA TYR A 2 -0.97 -24.46 3.06
C TYR A 2 -1.62 -24.77 4.42
N ASN A 3 -1.11 -24.17 5.51
CA ASN A 3 -1.62 -24.32 6.86
C ASN A 3 -1.71 -22.95 7.55
N ALA A 4 -2.92 -22.51 7.86
CA ALA A 4 -3.17 -21.20 8.48
C ALA A 4 -2.67 -21.14 9.94
N SER A 5 -2.81 -22.23 10.70
CA SER A 5 -2.38 -22.27 12.10
C SER A 5 -0.86 -22.13 12.23
N GLN A 6 -0.11 -22.79 11.34
CA GLN A 6 1.35 -22.65 11.28
C GLN A 6 1.77 -21.22 10.88
N PHE A 7 1.06 -20.61 9.91
CA PHE A 7 1.34 -19.22 9.52
C PHE A 7 1.15 -18.24 10.69
N LEU A 8 0.07 -18.39 11.46
CA LEU A 8 -0.22 -17.52 12.59
C LEU A 8 0.79 -17.67 13.74
N GLN A 9 1.47 -18.82 13.84
CA GLN A 9 2.47 -19.10 14.87
C GLN A 9 3.91 -18.80 14.44
N ASP A 10 4.14 -18.38 13.19
CA ASP A 10 5.46 -18.12 12.63
C ASP A 10 5.61 -16.61 12.26
N PRO A 11 6.13 -15.78 13.17
CA PRO A 11 6.35 -14.35 12.93
C PRO A 11 7.30 -14.08 11.75
N GLU A 12 8.32 -14.91 11.56
CA GLU A 12 9.29 -14.73 10.46
C GLU A 12 8.61 -14.98 9.10
N LEU A 13 7.72 -15.97 9.01
CA LEU A 13 6.92 -16.20 7.82
C LEU A 13 5.94 -15.03 7.56
N GLN A 14 5.29 -14.52 8.60
CA GLN A 14 4.40 -13.35 8.48
C GLN A 14 5.14 -12.12 7.96
N GLU A 15 6.34 -11.86 8.49
CA GLU A 15 7.20 -10.76 8.04
C GLU A 15 7.63 -10.93 6.58
N ARG A 16 8.07 -12.13 6.19
CA ARG A 16 8.44 -12.44 4.79
C ARG A 16 7.27 -12.25 3.83
N VAL A 17 6.06 -12.66 4.22
CA VAL A 17 4.84 -12.47 3.43
C VAL A 17 4.47 -10.99 3.33
N PHE A 18 4.56 -10.24 4.42
CA PHE A 18 4.34 -8.80 4.44
C PHE A 18 5.32 -8.08 3.49
N TYR A 19 6.61 -8.37 3.59
CA TYR A 19 7.64 -7.76 2.74
C TYR A 19 7.45 -8.11 1.26
N THR A 20 7.08 -9.35 0.95
CA THR A 20 6.75 -9.82 -0.40
C THR A 20 5.55 -9.05 -0.97
N ASN A 21 4.49 -8.86 -0.17
CA ASN A 21 3.33 -8.08 -0.57
C ASN A 21 3.70 -6.61 -0.83
N MET A 22 4.52 -6.02 0.04
CA MET A 22 4.95 -4.63 -0.09
C MET A 22 5.78 -4.42 -1.37
N THR A 23 6.72 -5.34 -1.62
CA THR A 23 7.53 -5.40 -2.83
C THR A 23 6.68 -5.48 -4.10
N ARG A 24 5.61 -6.29 -4.08
CA ARG A 24 4.67 -6.42 -5.21
C ARG A 24 3.85 -5.16 -5.40
N ASN A 25 3.31 -4.59 -4.32
CA ASN A 25 2.53 -3.36 -4.36
C ASN A 25 3.37 -2.18 -4.89
N LYS A 26 4.63 -2.06 -4.45
CA LYS A 26 5.56 -1.06 -4.98
C LYS A 26 5.80 -1.23 -6.47
N TRP A 27 5.91 -2.46 -6.98
CA TRP A 27 5.98 -2.69 -8.42
C TRP A 27 4.70 -2.29 -9.15
N ILE A 28 3.53 -2.67 -8.64
CA ILE A 28 2.23 -2.35 -9.25
C ILE A 28 2.02 -0.83 -9.34
N LEU A 29 2.42 -0.10 -8.29
CA LEU A 29 2.16 1.33 -8.12
C LEU A 29 3.34 2.23 -8.50
N ARG A 30 4.49 1.69 -8.94
CA ARG A 30 5.72 2.47 -9.21
C ARG A 30 5.51 3.73 -10.06
N ARG A 31 4.63 3.66 -11.07
CA ARG A 31 4.31 4.80 -11.94
C ARG A 31 3.44 5.83 -11.23
N ASP A 32 2.51 5.36 -10.41
CA ASP A 32 1.60 6.21 -9.64
C ASP A 32 2.36 6.87 -8.47
N ILE A 33 3.27 6.16 -7.79
CA ILE A 33 4.18 6.73 -6.78
C ILE A 33 5.00 7.87 -7.41
N ALA A 34 5.73 7.60 -8.49
CA ALA A 34 6.53 8.63 -9.17
C ALA A 34 5.71 9.83 -9.63
N ARG A 35 4.46 9.61 -10.06
CA ARG A 35 3.57 10.69 -10.56
C ARG A 35 2.96 11.54 -9.45
N PHE A 36 2.72 10.97 -8.28
CA PHE A 36 1.90 11.60 -7.23
C PHE A 36 2.63 11.91 -5.93
N GLN A 37 3.79 11.32 -5.67
CA GLN A 37 4.58 11.63 -4.48
C GLN A 37 4.85 13.13 -4.37
N GLY A 38 4.64 13.67 -3.16
CA GLY A 38 4.77 15.09 -2.85
C GLY A 38 3.53 15.95 -3.17
N LYS A 39 2.57 15.45 -3.96
CA LYS A 39 1.34 16.19 -4.28
C LYS A 39 0.36 16.20 -3.11
N ARG A 40 -0.60 17.11 -3.16
CA ARG A 40 -1.74 17.14 -2.24
C ARG A 40 -3.02 16.72 -2.97
N ILE A 41 -3.73 15.74 -2.43
CA ILE A 41 -5.04 15.27 -2.93
C ILE A 41 -5.99 15.23 -1.73
N LYS A 42 -7.16 15.86 -1.85
CA LYS A 42 -8.13 16.02 -0.73
C LYS A 42 -7.48 16.57 0.55
N GLY A 43 -6.54 17.50 0.42
CA GLY A 43 -5.81 18.05 1.56
C GLY A 43 -4.81 17.10 2.23
N VAL A 44 -4.60 15.88 1.70
CA VAL A 44 -3.62 14.91 2.19
C VAL A 44 -2.37 14.97 1.32
N GLN A 45 -1.20 15.06 1.96
CA GLN A 45 0.08 14.94 1.25
C GLN A 45 0.32 13.47 0.88
N ILE A 46 0.56 13.23 -0.40
CA ILE A 46 0.80 11.91 -0.93
C ILE A 46 2.27 11.54 -0.73
N SER A 47 2.52 10.43 -0.05
CA SER A 47 3.86 9.85 0.12
C SER A 47 3.90 8.40 -0.35
N GLU A 48 5.10 7.89 -0.63
CA GLU A 48 5.29 6.48 -0.98
C GLU A 48 4.74 5.57 0.11
N SER A 49 5.06 5.84 1.38
CA SER A 49 4.62 5.00 2.51
C SER A 49 3.10 5.00 2.69
N GLY A 50 2.46 6.16 2.53
CA GLY A 50 1.00 6.25 2.59
C GLY A 50 0.34 5.47 1.46
N ILE A 51 0.86 5.58 0.23
CA ILE A 51 0.38 4.81 -0.94
C ILE A 51 0.49 3.31 -0.67
N LEU A 52 1.64 2.87 -0.18
CA LEU A 52 1.95 1.45 0.03
C LEU A 52 1.13 0.84 1.18
N ALA A 53 0.96 1.58 2.29
CA ALA A 53 0.10 1.17 3.39
C ALA A 53 -1.38 1.09 2.97
N ALA A 54 -1.88 2.10 2.25
CA ALA A 54 -3.23 2.07 1.70
C ALA A 54 -3.43 0.90 0.72
N ALA A 55 -2.41 0.55 -0.06
CA ALA A 55 -2.47 -0.59 -0.97
C ALA A 55 -2.45 -1.93 -0.25
N HIS A 56 -1.78 -2.02 0.90
CA HIS A 56 -1.81 -3.19 1.77
C HIS A 56 -3.20 -3.39 2.39
N LEU A 57 -3.84 -2.31 2.85
CA LEU A 57 -5.11 -2.37 3.59
C LEU A 57 -6.34 -2.42 2.67
N ALA A 58 -6.35 -1.65 1.59
CA ALA A 58 -7.50 -1.48 0.71
C ALA A 58 -7.26 -1.96 -0.74
N GLY A 59 -6.07 -2.50 -1.02
CA GLY A 59 -5.70 -3.04 -2.32
C GLY A 59 -5.16 -2.00 -3.32
N ALA A 60 -4.11 -2.37 -4.05
CA ALA A 60 -3.45 -1.50 -5.02
C ALA A 60 -4.36 -1.01 -6.17
N GLY A 61 -5.44 -1.74 -6.49
CA GLY A 61 -6.44 -1.32 -7.48
C GLY A 61 -7.23 -0.08 -7.04
N ASN A 62 -7.68 -0.06 -5.79
CA ASN A 62 -8.42 1.06 -5.23
C ASN A 62 -7.51 2.29 -5.06
N VAL A 63 -6.26 2.08 -4.64
CA VAL A 63 -5.27 3.17 -4.58
C VAL A 63 -5.00 3.77 -5.96
N LYS A 64 -4.91 2.95 -7.02
CA LYS A 64 -4.80 3.47 -8.40
C LYS A 64 -5.97 4.36 -8.78
N ARG A 65 -7.21 3.93 -8.49
CA ARG A 65 -8.43 4.70 -8.80
C ARG A 65 -8.45 6.02 -8.03
N PHE A 66 -8.10 6.00 -6.75
CA PHE A 66 -7.98 7.20 -5.93
C PHE A 66 -6.96 8.19 -6.50
N LEU A 67 -5.73 7.75 -6.76
CA LEU A 67 -4.67 8.63 -7.26
C LEU A 67 -5.03 9.21 -8.64
N ARG A 68 -5.48 8.36 -9.58
CA ARG A 68 -5.74 8.77 -10.97
C ARG A 68 -7.00 9.61 -11.15
N SER A 69 -7.94 9.52 -10.21
CA SER A 69 -9.12 10.39 -10.16
C SER A 69 -8.89 11.66 -9.34
N TYR A 70 -7.66 11.92 -8.89
CA TYR A 70 -7.33 13.03 -7.98
C TYR A 70 -8.24 13.07 -6.75
N GLY A 71 -8.57 11.90 -6.21
CA GLY A 71 -9.38 11.74 -5.01
C GLY A 71 -10.90 11.80 -5.20
N GLN A 72 -11.40 11.95 -6.44
CA GLN A 72 -12.85 11.85 -6.69
C GLN A 72 -13.39 10.45 -6.34
N THR A 73 -12.59 9.41 -6.60
CA THR A 73 -12.88 8.03 -6.15
C THR A 73 -12.12 7.71 -4.87
N ASP A 74 -12.78 7.82 -3.72
CA ASP A 74 -12.18 7.56 -2.41
C ASP A 74 -13.02 6.53 -1.65
N THR A 75 -12.82 5.26 -1.99
CA THR A 75 -13.59 4.14 -1.40
C THR A 75 -13.18 3.92 0.05
N CYS A 76 -14.15 3.52 0.89
CA CYS A 76 -13.91 3.10 2.26
C CYS A 76 -13.90 1.57 2.38
N ASP A 77 -13.20 1.05 3.39
CA ASP A 77 -13.37 -0.33 3.83
C ASP A 77 -14.66 -0.51 4.65
N ALA A 78 -14.89 -1.74 5.15
CA ALA A 78 -16.06 -2.08 5.94
C ALA A 78 -16.18 -1.30 7.27
N TYR A 79 -15.09 -0.67 7.73
CA TYR A 79 -15.06 0.15 8.94
C TYR A 79 -15.17 1.65 8.64
N GLY A 80 -15.39 2.03 7.37
CA GLY A 80 -15.52 3.43 6.96
C GLY A 80 -14.19 4.16 6.78
N THR A 81 -13.04 3.47 6.81
CA THR A 81 -11.72 4.09 6.62
C THR A 81 -11.43 4.25 5.13
N SER A 82 -11.20 5.49 4.69
CA SER A 82 -10.95 5.82 3.29
C SER A 82 -9.49 5.65 2.86
N ILE A 83 -9.23 5.59 1.56
CA ILE A 83 -7.87 5.59 1.00
C ILE A 83 -7.09 6.84 1.43
N SER A 84 -7.73 8.01 1.34
CA SER A 84 -7.10 9.27 1.76
C SER A 84 -6.70 9.26 3.24
N LEU A 85 -7.53 8.67 4.10
CA LEU A 85 -7.23 8.56 5.54
C LEU A 85 -6.07 7.59 5.80
N TYR A 86 -5.99 6.47 5.08
CA TYR A 86 -4.84 5.58 5.14
C TYR A 86 -3.53 6.24 4.70
N ILE A 87 -3.56 6.95 3.56
CA ILE A 87 -2.38 7.67 3.06
C ILE A 87 -1.93 8.72 4.09
N LYS A 88 -2.87 9.47 4.68
CA LYS A 88 -2.57 10.47 5.71
C LYS A 88 -1.94 9.84 6.94
N LYS A 89 -2.53 8.76 7.46
CA LYS A 89 -2.11 8.10 8.70
C LYS A 89 -0.71 7.49 8.59
N PHE A 90 -0.37 6.94 7.43
CA PHE A 90 0.87 6.19 7.23
C PHE A 90 1.89 6.91 6.35
N GLY A 91 1.79 8.24 6.25
CA GLY A 91 2.55 9.04 5.31
C GLY A 91 4.03 9.29 5.66
N GLY A 92 4.46 9.01 6.89
CA GLY A 92 5.76 9.45 7.43
C GLY A 92 6.84 8.37 7.59
N TYR A 93 6.72 7.22 6.95
CA TYR A 93 7.68 6.12 7.10
C TYR A 93 8.68 6.09 5.95
N ASP A 94 9.94 5.76 6.24
CA ASP A 94 10.94 5.49 5.21
C ASP A 94 10.82 4.03 4.73
N LEU A 95 10.54 3.87 3.44
CA LEU A 95 10.44 2.58 2.75
C LEU A 95 11.43 2.46 1.58
N SER A 96 12.47 3.29 1.57
CA SER A 96 13.53 3.30 0.55
C SER A 96 14.20 1.93 0.37
N GLY A 97 14.33 1.16 1.46
CA GLY A 97 14.88 -0.19 1.44
C GLY A 97 14.03 -1.23 0.69
N ILE A 98 12.74 -0.98 0.50
CA ILE A 98 11.85 -1.92 -0.20
C ILE A 98 12.02 -1.75 -1.71
N ARG A 99 12.53 -2.78 -2.39
CA ARG A 99 12.73 -2.76 -3.85
C ARG A 99 11.51 -3.34 -4.58
N PRO A 100 10.99 -2.71 -5.64
CA PRO A 100 9.83 -3.22 -6.36
C PRO A 100 10.16 -4.46 -7.20
N LYS A 101 9.32 -5.52 -7.13
CA LYS A 101 9.46 -6.74 -7.96
C LYS A 101 8.10 -7.21 -8.49
N ARG A 102 8.05 -7.63 -9.76
CA ARG A 102 6.80 -8.02 -10.44
C ARG A 102 6.16 -9.28 -9.86
N ASN A 103 6.97 -10.33 -9.74
CA ASN A 103 6.56 -11.65 -9.26
C ASN A 103 7.49 -12.04 -8.10
N PRO A 104 7.38 -11.41 -6.93
CA PRO A 104 8.14 -11.83 -5.77
C PRO A 104 7.62 -13.19 -5.28
N LYS A 105 8.53 -13.98 -4.73
CA LYS A 105 8.24 -15.29 -4.13
C LYS A 105 8.65 -15.21 -2.66
N ILE A 106 7.89 -15.92 -1.83
CA ILE A 106 8.24 -16.20 -0.43
C ILE A 106 9.18 -17.40 -0.43
#